data_AF-A0A2E3REC2-F1
#
_entry.id   AF-A0A2E3REC2-F1
#
_cell.length_a   1.000
_cell.length_b   1.000
_cell.length_c   1.000
_cell.angle_alpha   90.00
_cell.angle_beta   90.00
_cell.angle_gamma   90.00
#
_symmetry.space_group_name_H-M   'P 1'
#
loop_
_entity.id
_entity.type
_entity.pdbx_description
1 polymer ?
#
loop_
_entity_poly.entity_id
_entity_poly.type
_entity_poly.pdbx_seq_one_letter_code
_entity_poly.pdbx_strand_id
1 'polypeptide(L)'
;MNGPLQPITESEFRVLADNVHQQGSECALNALATRFRDQKRYHEYFETRLMQCRTAAGLPAASPFQTDKLPETVRDELEQKYLQVCDETGRLFLQGGKLREAWMYHRALEDHRSMREALRSMKVNAENIDSVLEIAIYEGVDLALGFEHLLKEMGTCNAITTYESVMPSRSFAERQQIAVMMVEHLHHELASNLRAASESEVSPEAFATDVLEGVLAGIEGAFGEYTVHVDASHLSSVVRFAEIIEDTQSLERAYDLTLYGTRLHPNFHFPCPAPFDEIYTSHRLLFGAQLGKEVDLAVEYFASQAEKGKREEGTAWPAEVFVMLLDRLGRYEDALRAGIALYPHDRPLEGVAPSLLELASKSGQYEPLLQHYRDRGEWLPLTAALIQKQTVS
;
A
#
# COMPACT_ATOMS: atom_id res chain seq x y z
N MET A 1 -19.68 -18.55 18.31
CA MET A 1 -20.64 -18.60 19.44
C MET A 1 -20.32 -19.82 20.29
N ASN A 2 -19.79 -19.60 21.49
CA ASN A 2 -19.62 -20.70 22.46
C ASN A 2 -21.01 -21.10 22.97
N GLY A 3 -21.29 -22.40 23.04
CA GLY A 3 -22.54 -22.94 23.56
C GLY A 3 -22.78 -22.53 25.03
N PRO A 4 -23.98 -22.80 25.58
CA PRO A 4 -24.30 -22.43 26.96
C PRO A 4 -23.27 -22.99 27.94
N LEU A 5 -22.83 -22.16 28.90
CA LEU A 5 -21.91 -22.55 29.95
C LEU A 5 -22.49 -23.74 30.70
N GLN A 6 -21.75 -24.85 30.72
CA GLN A 6 -22.12 -26.00 31.53
C GLN A 6 -21.81 -25.71 33.00
N PRO A 7 -22.69 -26.11 33.93
CA PRO A 7 -22.43 -25.97 35.35
C PRO A 7 -21.20 -26.79 35.75
N ILE A 8 -20.33 -26.20 36.58
CA ILE A 8 -19.18 -26.87 37.15
C ILE A 8 -19.69 -27.97 38.08
N THR A 9 -19.21 -29.20 37.93
CA THR A 9 -19.61 -30.29 38.83
C THR A 9 -18.94 -30.12 40.20
N GLU A 10 -19.54 -30.69 41.25
CA GLU A 10 -18.95 -30.68 42.60
C GLU A 10 -17.52 -31.29 42.62
N SER A 11 -17.26 -32.29 41.78
CA SER A 11 -15.92 -32.88 41.66
C SER A 11 -14.92 -31.92 40.99
N GLU A 12 -15.32 -31.22 39.93
CA GLU A 12 -14.47 -30.21 39.27
C GLU A 12 -14.20 -29.02 40.18
N PHE A 13 -15.21 -28.57 40.92
CA PHE A 13 -15.08 -27.51 41.92
C PHE A 13 -14.09 -27.90 43.02
N ARG A 14 -14.21 -29.09 43.60
CA ARG A 14 -13.28 -29.57 44.64
C ARG A 14 -11.85 -29.65 44.15
N VAL A 15 -11.61 -30.17 42.93
CA VAL A 15 -10.26 -30.23 42.36
C VAL A 15 -9.65 -28.82 42.21
N LEU A 16 -10.43 -27.83 41.75
CA LEU A 16 -9.96 -26.45 41.66
C LEU A 16 -9.68 -25.84 43.05
N ALA A 17 -10.59 -26.04 44.01
CA ALA A 17 -10.45 -25.54 45.37
C ALA A 17 -9.23 -26.16 46.08
N ASP A 18 -9.04 -27.47 45.94
CA ASP A 18 -7.91 -28.21 46.52
C ASP A 18 -6.58 -27.79 45.87
N ASN A 19 -6.54 -27.57 44.55
CA ASN A 19 -5.34 -27.06 43.88
C ASN A 19 -4.94 -25.67 44.40
N VAL A 20 -5.90 -24.76 44.58
CA VAL A 20 -5.62 -23.43 45.14
C VAL A 20 -5.16 -23.54 46.60
N HIS A 21 -5.80 -24.38 47.40
CA HIS A 21 -5.54 -24.48 48.84
C HIS A 21 -4.23 -25.23 49.17
N GLN A 22 -3.90 -26.28 48.41
CA GLN A 22 -2.77 -27.16 48.70
C GLN A 22 -1.52 -26.83 47.87
N GLN A 23 -1.68 -26.36 46.63
CA GLN A 23 -0.56 -26.17 45.68
C GLN A 23 -0.34 -24.70 45.30
N GLY A 24 -1.20 -23.79 45.80
CA GLY A 24 -1.12 -22.35 45.56
C GLY A 24 -1.79 -21.89 44.27
N SER A 25 -1.95 -20.57 44.15
CA SER A 25 -2.64 -19.91 43.03
C SER A 25 -1.96 -20.13 41.68
N GLU A 26 -0.63 -20.16 41.64
CA GLU A 26 0.14 -20.38 40.41
C GLU A 26 -0.15 -21.76 39.80
N CYS A 27 -0.13 -22.80 40.62
CA CYS A 27 -0.41 -24.17 40.15
C CYS A 27 -1.85 -24.31 39.65
N ALA A 28 -2.82 -23.72 40.36
CA ALA A 28 -4.21 -23.71 39.94
C ALA A 28 -4.42 -22.99 38.59
N LEU A 29 -3.77 -21.84 38.38
CA LEU A 29 -3.85 -21.11 37.11
C LEU A 29 -3.17 -21.88 35.97
N ASN A 30 -2.05 -22.56 36.22
CA ASN A 30 -1.38 -23.42 35.23
C ASN A 30 -2.28 -24.60 34.79
N ALA A 31 -2.96 -25.24 35.74
CA ALA A 31 -3.92 -26.29 35.45
C ALA A 31 -5.11 -25.76 34.63
N LEU A 32 -5.62 -24.58 34.97
CA LEU A 32 -6.73 -23.93 34.25
C LEU A 32 -6.34 -23.55 32.81
N ALA A 33 -5.16 -22.97 32.61
CA ALA A 33 -4.64 -22.62 31.30
C ALA A 33 -4.48 -23.88 30.42
N THR A 34 -3.91 -24.95 30.98
CA THR A 34 -3.78 -26.24 30.28
C THR A 34 -5.13 -26.78 29.86
N ARG A 35 -6.12 -26.80 30.78
CA ARG A 35 -7.48 -27.25 30.49
C ARG A 35 -8.12 -26.44 29.37
N PHE A 36 -8.06 -25.12 29.40
CA PHE A 36 -8.68 -24.29 28.36
C PHE A 36 -7.98 -24.41 27.01
N ARG A 37 -6.65 -24.54 26.99
CA ARG A 37 -5.90 -24.83 25.77
C ARG A 37 -6.32 -26.16 25.16
N ASP A 38 -6.40 -27.22 25.96
CA ASP A 38 -6.75 -28.57 25.48
C ASP A 38 -8.21 -28.64 24.99
N GLN A 39 -9.10 -27.84 25.60
CA GLN A 39 -10.50 -27.67 25.17
C GLN A 39 -10.67 -26.70 23.99
N LYS A 40 -9.58 -26.10 23.46
CA LYS A 40 -9.61 -25.06 22.43
C LYS A 40 -10.42 -23.81 22.79
N ARG A 41 -10.57 -23.53 24.09
CA ARG A 41 -11.23 -22.35 24.66
C ARG A 41 -10.22 -21.23 24.83
N TYR A 42 -9.71 -20.73 23.70
CA TYR A 42 -8.53 -19.87 23.70
C TYR A 42 -8.78 -18.45 24.25
N HIS A 43 -10.03 -17.96 24.22
CA HIS A 43 -10.38 -16.70 24.90
C HIS A 43 -10.23 -16.84 26.42
N GLU A 44 -10.71 -17.94 27.00
CA GLU A 44 -10.56 -18.20 28.43
C GLU A 44 -9.11 -18.58 28.80
N TYR A 45 -8.38 -19.20 27.89
CA TYR A 45 -6.92 -19.38 28.01
C TYR A 45 -6.22 -18.02 28.15
N PHE A 46 -6.51 -17.07 27.25
CA PHE A 46 -5.95 -15.72 27.29
C PHE A 46 -6.20 -15.02 28.63
N GLU A 47 -7.45 -15.01 29.11
CA GLU A 47 -7.77 -14.41 30.41
C GLU A 47 -7.01 -15.09 31.57
N THR A 48 -6.88 -16.41 31.54
CA THR A 48 -6.11 -17.17 32.53
C THR A 48 -4.63 -16.78 32.50
N ARG A 49 -4.05 -16.62 31.31
CA ARG A 49 -2.67 -16.15 31.14
C ARG A 49 -2.47 -14.73 31.68
N LEU A 50 -3.44 -13.83 31.49
CA LEU A 50 -3.38 -12.50 32.09
C LEU A 50 -3.45 -12.56 33.63
N MET A 51 -4.26 -13.46 34.21
CA MET A 51 -4.28 -13.68 35.67
C MET A 51 -2.91 -14.15 36.19
N GLN A 52 -2.22 -15.01 35.45
CA GLN A 52 -0.86 -15.45 35.79
C GLN A 52 0.12 -14.27 35.77
N CYS A 53 0.06 -13.42 34.74
CA CYS A 53 0.93 -12.25 34.64
C CYS A 53 0.73 -11.28 35.81
N ARG A 54 -0.54 -11.01 36.18
CA ARG A 54 -0.89 -10.15 37.33
C ARG A 54 -0.40 -10.73 38.65
N THR A 55 -0.67 -12.01 38.90
CA THR A 55 -0.28 -12.67 40.15
C THR A 55 1.25 -12.74 40.32
N ALA A 56 1.99 -13.00 39.24
CA ALA A 56 3.46 -12.95 39.24
C ALA A 56 4.00 -11.55 39.55
N ALA A 57 3.28 -10.49 39.17
CA ALA A 57 3.61 -9.10 39.48
C ALA A 57 3.09 -8.64 40.86
N GLY A 58 2.53 -9.55 41.69
CA GLY A 58 1.98 -9.21 43.00
C GLY A 58 0.63 -8.48 42.97
N LEU A 59 -0.05 -8.47 41.83
CA LEU A 59 -1.36 -7.83 41.65
C LEU A 59 -2.52 -8.82 41.84
N PRO A 60 -3.72 -8.35 42.23
CA PRO A 60 -4.90 -9.20 42.32
C PRO A 60 -5.24 -9.87 40.99
N ALA A 61 -5.51 -11.17 41.00
CA ALA A 61 -5.77 -11.95 39.77
C ALA A 61 -6.94 -11.38 38.93
N ALA A 62 -8.00 -10.92 39.61
CA ALA A 62 -9.23 -10.43 38.99
C ALA A 62 -9.25 -8.91 38.76
N SER A 63 -8.13 -8.21 38.92
CA SER A 63 -8.10 -6.77 38.63
C SER A 63 -8.13 -6.51 37.11
N PRO A 64 -8.71 -5.39 36.66
CA PRO A 64 -8.54 -4.94 35.28
C PRO A 64 -7.06 -4.84 34.92
N PHE A 65 -6.72 -5.03 33.64
CA PHE A 65 -5.37 -4.77 33.14
C PHE A 65 -5.16 -3.25 33.00
N GLN A 66 -5.01 -2.55 34.13
CA GLN A 66 -4.75 -1.11 34.19
C GLN A 66 -3.34 -0.89 34.72
N THR A 67 -2.48 -0.26 33.91
CA THR A 67 -1.06 -0.05 34.22
C THR A 67 -0.73 1.40 34.58
N ASP A 68 -1.68 2.33 34.43
CA ASP A 68 -1.49 3.78 34.58
C ASP A 68 -0.93 4.21 35.95
N LYS A 69 -1.29 3.47 37.02
CA LYS A 69 -0.90 3.77 38.41
C LYS A 69 0.24 2.90 38.92
N LEU A 70 0.78 2.02 38.09
CA LEU A 70 1.89 1.15 38.46
C LEU A 70 3.23 1.87 38.25
N PRO A 71 4.28 1.52 39.02
CA PRO A 71 5.64 1.94 38.72
C PRO A 71 6.03 1.55 37.29
N GLU A 72 6.78 2.42 36.61
CA GLU A 72 7.18 2.26 35.19
C GLU A 72 7.76 0.87 34.90
N THR A 73 8.75 0.43 35.69
CA THR A 73 9.35 -0.91 35.56
C THR A 73 8.34 -2.07 35.58
N VAL A 74 7.29 -2.00 36.42
CA VAL A 74 6.26 -3.05 36.53
C VAL A 74 5.26 -2.94 35.38
N ARG A 75 4.96 -1.72 34.94
CA ARG A 75 4.13 -1.46 33.76
C ARG A 75 4.76 -2.06 32.52
N ASP A 76 6.02 -1.75 32.24
CA ASP A 76 6.72 -2.21 31.04
C ASP A 76 6.80 -3.74 30.99
N GLU A 77 7.10 -4.38 32.13
CA GLU A 77 7.14 -5.84 32.23
C GLU A 77 5.75 -6.47 31.96
N LEU A 78 4.68 -5.86 32.48
CA LEU A 78 3.32 -6.34 32.24
C LEU A 78 2.87 -6.14 30.79
N GLU A 79 3.22 -5.01 30.17
CA GLU A 79 2.93 -4.75 28.76
C GLU A 79 3.63 -5.75 27.84
N GLN A 80 4.91 -6.04 28.10
CA GLN A 80 5.63 -7.10 27.37
C GLN A 80 4.96 -8.47 27.53
N LYS A 81 4.58 -8.84 28.76
CA LYS A 81 3.85 -10.10 29.01
C LYS A 81 2.49 -10.12 28.32
N TYR A 82 1.77 -9.00 28.28
CA TYR A 82 0.50 -8.89 27.57
C TYR A 82 0.67 -9.19 26.08
N LEU A 83 1.67 -8.56 25.43
CA LEU A 83 1.98 -8.82 24.02
C LEU A 83 2.37 -10.28 23.77
N GLN A 84 3.16 -10.88 24.66
CA GLN A 84 3.50 -12.31 24.57
C GLN A 84 2.24 -13.18 24.64
N VAL A 85 1.33 -12.90 25.56
CA VAL A 85 0.07 -13.65 25.71
C VAL A 85 -0.85 -13.46 24.49
N CYS A 86 -0.88 -12.27 23.89
CA CYS A 86 -1.54 -12.02 22.61
C CYS A 86 -0.94 -12.88 21.49
N ASP A 87 0.40 -12.92 21.35
CA ASP A 87 1.06 -13.75 20.33
C ASP A 87 0.74 -15.24 20.52
N GLU A 88 0.95 -15.76 21.73
CA GLU A 88 0.66 -17.15 22.09
C GLU A 88 -0.80 -17.53 21.76
N THR A 89 -1.77 -16.69 22.15
CA THR A 89 -3.19 -16.95 21.92
C THR A 89 -3.54 -16.88 20.45
N GLY A 90 -3.06 -15.87 19.72
CA GLY A 90 -3.31 -15.74 18.29
C GLY A 90 -2.76 -16.94 17.51
N ARG A 91 -1.56 -17.44 17.85
CA ARG A 91 -1.00 -18.66 17.24
C ARG A 91 -1.87 -19.89 17.46
N LEU A 92 -2.49 -20.04 18.63
CA LEU A 92 -3.43 -21.15 18.89
C LEU A 92 -4.66 -21.08 17.98
N PHE A 93 -5.19 -19.87 17.73
CA PHE A 93 -6.28 -19.68 16.78
C PHE A 93 -5.85 -19.94 15.33
N LEU A 94 -4.65 -19.50 14.93
CA LEU A 94 -4.10 -19.78 13.60
C LEU A 94 -3.96 -21.28 13.33
N GLN A 95 -3.45 -22.04 14.30
CA GLN A 95 -3.38 -23.52 14.22
C GLN A 95 -4.76 -24.17 14.06
N GLY A 96 -5.82 -23.51 14.53
CA GLY A 96 -7.21 -23.94 14.36
C GLY A 96 -7.89 -23.42 13.09
N GLY A 97 -7.19 -22.69 12.22
CA GLY A 97 -7.76 -22.06 11.02
C GLY A 97 -8.75 -20.93 11.31
N LYS A 98 -8.67 -20.33 12.51
CA LYS A 98 -9.57 -19.26 12.98
C LYS A 98 -8.94 -17.90 12.78
N LEU A 99 -8.94 -17.44 11.53
CA LEU A 99 -8.18 -16.27 11.10
C LEU A 99 -8.63 -14.97 11.77
N ARG A 100 -9.95 -14.70 11.83
CA ARG A 100 -10.48 -13.48 12.46
C ARG A 100 -10.19 -13.46 13.96
N GLU A 101 -10.40 -14.59 14.64
CA GLU A 101 -10.12 -14.71 16.07
C GLU A 101 -8.62 -14.59 16.35
N ALA A 102 -7.75 -15.09 15.48
CA ALA A 102 -6.31 -14.86 15.60
C ALA A 102 -5.96 -13.38 15.47
N TRP A 103 -6.54 -12.69 14.47
CA TRP A 103 -6.29 -11.26 14.26
C TRP A 103 -6.69 -10.41 15.46
N MET A 104 -7.77 -10.76 16.19
CA MET A 104 -8.16 -10.07 17.42
C MET A 104 -7.02 -9.92 18.42
N TYR A 105 -6.11 -10.89 18.48
CA TYR A 105 -4.94 -10.87 19.37
C TYR A 105 -3.68 -10.34 18.68
N HIS A 106 -3.41 -10.77 17.44
CA HIS A 106 -2.20 -10.37 16.71
C HIS A 106 -2.20 -8.90 16.27
N ARG A 107 -3.35 -8.23 16.19
CA ARG A 107 -3.44 -6.80 15.90
C ARG A 107 -2.77 -5.90 16.96
N ALA A 108 -2.56 -6.41 18.17
CA ALA A 108 -1.87 -5.68 19.24
C ALA A 108 -0.35 -5.72 19.09
N LEU A 109 0.17 -6.63 18.25
CA LEU A 109 1.60 -6.78 18.00
C LEU A 109 2.06 -5.77 16.95
N GLU A 110 3.31 -5.32 17.02
CA GLU A 110 3.89 -4.47 15.98
C GLU A 110 4.32 -5.28 14.74
N ASP A 111 4.78 -6.52 14.93
CA ASP A 111 5.15 -7.42 13.83
C ASP A 111 4.02 -8.41 13.52
N HIS A 112 3.48 -8.32 12.31
CA HIS A 112 2.42 -9.20 11.81
C HIS A 112 2.93 -10.37 10.93
N ARG A 113 4.23 -10.73 11.02
CA ARG A 113 4.81 -11.84 10.24
C ARG A 113 4.05 -13.15 10.36
N SER A 114 3.65 -13.53 11.58
CA SER A 114 2.84 -14.73 11.83
C SER A 114 1.51 -14.72 11.05
N MET A 115 0.85 -13.57 11.02
CA MET A 115 -0.40 -13.39 10.27
C MET A 115 -0.15 -13.47 8.77
N ARG A 116 0.91 -12.83 8.25
CA ARG A 116 1.29 -12.93 6.83
C ARG A 116 1.55 -14.37 6.41
N GLU A 117 2.35 -15.10 7.19
CA GLU A 117 2.65 -16.51 6.93
C GLU A 117 1.38 -17.36 6.94
N ALA A 118 0.49 -17.13 7.91
CA ALA A 118 -0.78 -17.84 7.98
C ALA A 118 -1.67 -17.55 6.77
N LEU A 119 -1.83 -16.28 6.39
CA LEU A 119 -2.60 -15.88 5.21
C LEU A 119 -2.07 -16.56 3.94
N ARG A 120 -0.75 -16.55 3.72
CA ARG A 120 -0.11 -17.16 2.54
C ARG A 120 -0.20 -18.69 2.51
N SER A 121 -0.20 -19.33 3.69
CA SER A 121 -0.29 -20.80 3.78
C SER A 121 -1.72 -21.33 3.64
N MET A 122 -2.72 -20.47 3.82
CA MET A 122 -4.11 -20.86 3.84
C MET A 122 -4.65 -21.06 2.43
N LYS A 123 -5.43 -22.13 2.24
CA LYS A 123 -6.21 -22.29 1.01
C LYS A 123 -7.42 -21.35 1.04
N VAL A 124 -7.37 -20.32 0.21
CA VAL A 124 -8.48 -19.38 0.02
C VAL A 124 -9.61 -20.04 -0.77
N ASN A 125 -10.84 -19.82 -0.35
CA ASN A 125 -12.07 -20.33 -0.93
C ASN A 125 -13.26 -19.39 -0.61
N ALA A 126 -14.43 -19.70 -1.17
CA ALA A 126 -15.61 -18.85 -1.02
C ALA A 126 -16.08 -18.63 0.43
N GLU A 127 -15.74 -19.52 1.38
CA GLU A 127 -16.15 -19.37 2.79
C GLU A 127 -15.22 -18.45 3.59
N ASN A 128 -13.96 -18.29 3.17
CA ASN A 128 -12.95 -17.54 3.93
C ASN A 128 -12.40 -16.31 3.22
N ILE A 129 -12.69 -16.11 1.93
CA ILE A 129 -12.18 -14.98 1.12
C ILE A 129 -12.45 -13.63 1.79
N ASP A 130 -13.65 -13.40 2.33
CA ASP A 130 -13.98 -12.14 2.98
C ASP A 130 -13.07 -11.85 4.18
N SER A 131 -12.75 -12.88 4.96
CA SER A 131 -11.84 -12.73 6.12
C SER A 131 -10.40 -12.50 5.69
N VAL A 132 -9.99 -13.10 4.56
CA VAL A 132 -8.67 -12.89 3.96
C VAL A 132 -8.55 -11.45 3.48
N LEU A 133 -9.50 -10.96 2.70
CA LEU A 133 -9.47 -9.60 2.16
C LEU A 133 -9.57 -8.55 3.26
N GLU A 134 -10.41 -8.76 4.28
CA GLU A 134 -10.50 -7.94 5.49
C GLU A 134 -9.12 -7.70 6.11
N ILE A 135 -8.41 -8.80 6.41
CA ILE A 135 -7.14 -8.74 7.14
C ILE A 135 -5.97 -8.33 6.23
N ALA A 136 -5.92 -8.85 5.00
CA ALA A 136 -4.85 -8.57 4.06
C ALA A 136 -4.87 -7.11 3.59
N ILE A 137 -6.04 -6.60 3.19
CA ILE A 137 -6.19 -5.30 2.54
C ILE A 137 -6.54 -4.20 3.54
N TYR A 138 -7.63 -4.36 4.28
CA TYR A 138 -8.18 -3.27 5.10
C TYR A 138 -7.40 -3.09 6.40
N GLU A 139 -7.03 -4.18 7.05
CA GLU A 139 -6.12 -4.15 8.20
C GLU A 139 -4.65 -3.98 7.77
N GLY A 140 -4.34 -4.19 6.48
CA GLY A 140 -3.02 -3.88 5.89
C GLY A 140 -1.93 -4.90 6.21
N VAL A 141 -2.28 -6.16 6.49
CA VAL A 141 -1.30 -7.20 6.87
C VAL A 141 -0.45 -7.66 5.69
N ASP A 142 -1.06 -7.86 4.52
CA ASP A 142 -0.36 -8.29 3.29
C ASP A 142 -1.14 -7.80 2.06
N LEU A 143 -0.96 -6.54 1.69
CA LEU A 143 -1.69 -5.91 0.59
C LEU A 143 -1.52 -6.68 -0.73
N ALA A 144 -0.30 -7.15 -1.02
CA ALA A 144 -0.01 -7.87 -2.27
C ALA A 144 -0.82 -9.16 -2.37
N LEU A 145 -0.83 -9.99 -1.32
CA LEU A 145 -1.66 -11.20 -1.28
C LEU A 145 -3.16 -10.86 -1.40
N GLY A 146 -3.60 -9.80 -0.73
CA GLY A 146 -4.99 -9.34 -0.81
C GLY A 146 -5.40 -8.99 -2.24
N PHE A 147 -4.58 -8.19 -2.94
CA PHE A 147 -4.83 -7.80 -4.32
C PHE A 147 -4.69 -8.97 -5.31
N GLU A 148 -3.78 -9.91 -5.06
CA GLU A 148 -3.69 -11.16 -5.85
C GLU A 148 -5.03 -11.91 -5.83
N HIS A 149 -5.61 -12.12 -4.65
CA HIS A 149 -6.92 -12.78 -4.53
C HIS A 149 -8.06 -11.92 -5.06
N LEU A 150 -7.99 -10.60 -4.89
CA LEU A 150 -9.02 -9.69 -5.39
C LEU A 150 -9.07 -9.72 -6.92
N LEU A 151 -7.93 -9.64 -7.61
CA LEU A 151 -7.83 -9.75 -9.07
C LEU A 151 -8.32 -11.12 -9.54
N LYS A 152 -7.91 -12.19 -8.88
CA LYS A 152 -8.22 -13.57 -9.28
C LYS A 152 -9.68 -13.95 -9.06
N GLU A 153 -10.25 -13.61 -7.91
CA GLU A 153 -11.57 -14.11 -7.48
C GLU A 153 -12.70 -13.09 -7.71
N MET A 154 -12.40 -11.79 -7.69
CA MET A 154 -13.39 -10.71 -7.81
C MET A 154 -13.23 -9.86 -9.07
N GLY A 155 -12.11 -10.00 -9.80
CA GLY A 155 -11.85 -9.35 -11.07
C GLY A 155 -11.31 -7.92 -10.98
N THR A 156 -10.86 -7.40 -12.13
CA THR A 156 -10.16 -6.12 -12.29
C THR A 156 -10.95 -4.92 -11.77
N CYS A 157 -12.27 -4.85 -12.02
CA CYS A 157 -13.12 -3.74 -11.58
C CYS A 157 -13.17 -3.59 -10.05
N ASN A 158 -13.29 -4.72 -9.32
CA ASN A 158 -13.25 -4.71 -7.86
C ASN A 158 -11.87 -4.30 -7.35
N ALA A 159 -10.79 -4.79 -7.99
CA ALA A 159 -9.43 -4.38 -7.64
C ALA A 159 -9.19 -2.88 -7.83
N ILE A 160 -9.67 -2.28 -8.92
CA ILE A 160 -9.61 -0.84 -9.16
C ILE A 160 -10.36 -0.07 -8.07
N THR A 161 -11.60 -0.47 -7.78
CA THR A 161 -12.44 0.19 -6.75
C THR A 161 -11.77 0.12 -5.37
N THR A 162 -11.17 -1.02 -5.03
CA THR A 162 -10.44 -1.19 -3.77
C THR A 162 -9.14 -0.39 -3.76
N TYR A 163 -8.41 -0.30 -4.88
CA TYR A 163 -7.22 0.54 -4.99
C TYR A 163 -7.55 1.99 -4.68
N GLU A 164 -8.55 2.58 -5.35
CA GLU A 164 -8.93 3.98 -5.17
C GLU A 164 -9.39 4.30 -3.75
N SER A 165 -10.06 3.36 -3.09
CA SER A 165 -10.58 3.58 -1.72
C SER A 165 -9.53 3.40 -0.63
N VAL A 166 -8.60 2.46 -0.77
CA VAL A 166 -7.64 2.10 0.30
C VAL A 166 -6.32 2.85 0.15
N MET A 167 -5.80 2.97 -1.07
CA MET A 167 -4.44 3.47 -1.32
C MET A 167 -4.16 4.90 -0.86
N PRO A 168 -5.10 5.87 -0.89
CA PRO A 168 -4.82 7.23 -0.41
C PRO A 168 -4.30 7.31 1.04
N SER A 169 -4.64 6.30 1.87
CA SER A 169 -4.19 6.20 3.27
C SER A 169 -2.95 5.34 3.48
N ARG A 170 -2.40 4.74 2.41
CA ARG A 170 -1.24 3.84 2.45
C ARG A 170 0.06 4.59 2.15
N SER A 171 1.17 4.00 2.58
CA SER A 171 2.50 4.55 2.28
C SER A 171 2.78 4.58 0.78
N PHE A 172 3.70 5.43 0.34
CA PHE A 172 4.07 5.51 -1.08
C PHE A 172 4.55 4.16 -1.63
N ALA A 173 5.38 3.44 -0.87
CA ALA A 173 5.90 2.13 -1.27
C ALA A 173 4.80 1.09 -1.46
N GLU A 174 3.81 1.04 -0.56
CA GLU A 174 2.66 0.15 -0.70
C GLU A 174 1.80 0.49 -1.92
N ARG A 175 1.53 1.79 -2.14
CA ARG A 175 0.79 2.25 -3.32
C ARG A 175 1.49 1.83 -4.61
N GLN A 176 2.80 2.09 -4.70
CA GLN A 176 3.61 1.75 -5.86
C GLN A 176 3.63 0.23 -6.11
N GLN A 177 3.80 -0.57 -5.06
CA GLN A 177 3.77 -2.03 -5.17
C GLN A 177 2.47 -2.54 -5.79
N ILE A 178 1.32 -2.04 -5.34
CA ILE A 178 0.03 -2.47 -5.88
C ILE A 178 -0.21 -1.88 -7.28
N ALA A 179 0.21 -0.64 -7.55
CA ALA A 179 0.13 -0.05 -8.89
C ALA A 179 0.86 -0.91 -9.93
N VAL A 180 2.06 -1.39 -9.59
CA VAL A 180 2.80 -2.36 -10.41
C VAL A 180 1.93 -3.59 -10.69
N MET A 181 1.41 -4.27 -9.67
CA MET A 181 0.55 -5.44 -9.86
C MET A 181 -0.65 -5.19 -10.79
N MET A 182 -1.28 -4.01 -10.67
CA MET A 182 -2.41 -3.63 -11.53
C MET A 182 -1.98 -3.43 -12.99
N VAL A 183 -0.83 -2.82 -13.24
CA VAL A 183 -0.26 -2.65 -14.59
C VAL A 183 0.12 -3.99 -15.19
N GLU A 184 0.80 -4.86 -14.43
CA GLU A 184 1.19 -6.19 -14.90
C GLU A 184 -0.02 -7.04 -15.29
N HIS A 185 -1.06 -7.03 -14.43
CA HIS A 185 -2.30 -7.76 -14.69
C HIS A 185 -3.00 -7.25 -15.96
N LEU A 186 -3.20 -5.94 -16.09
CA LEU A 186 -3.92 -5.39 -17.23
C LEU A 186 -3.13 -5.53 -18.54
N HIS A 187 -1.80 -5.38 -18.49
CA HIS A 187 -0.94 -5.59 -19.65
C HIS A 187 -0.99 -7.05 -20.12
N HIS A 188 -0.97 -8.02 -19.20
CA HIS A 188 -1.13 -9.44 -19.52
C HIS A 188 -2.52 -9.74 -20.13
N GLU A 189 -3.59 -9.14 -19.58
CA GLU A 189 -4.95 -9.24 -20.13
C GLU A 189 -5.01 -8.70 -21.56
N LEU A 190 -4.46 -7.51 -21.79
CA LEU A 190 -4.37 -6.89 -23.11
C LEU A 190 -3.59 -7.76 -24.10
N ALA A 191 -2.40 -8.22 -23.71
CA ALA A 191 -1.55 -9.05 -24.55
C ALA A 191 -2.25 -10.37 -24.92
N SER A 192 -2.96 -11.00 -23.97
CA SER A 192 -3.76 -12.20 -24.22
C SER A 192 -4.87 -11.95 -25.26
N ASN A 193 -5.59 -10.84 -25.13
CA ASN A 193 -6.68 -10.50 -26.03
C ASN A 193 -6.20 -10.06 -27.42
N LEU A 194 -5.11 -9.29 -27.50
CA LEU A 194 -4.47 -8.93 -28.77
C LEU A 194 -3.87 -10.13 -29.47
N ARG A 195 -3.28 -11.08 -28.73
CA ARG A 195 -2.80 -12.35 -29.27
C ARG A 195 -3.93 -13.11 -29.94
N ALA A 196 -5.07 -13.23 -29.27
CA ALA A 196 -6.25 -13.90 -29.82
C ALA A 196 -6.80 -13.18 -31.06
N ALA A 197 -6.80 -11.84 -31.07
CA ALA A 197 -7.30 -11.04 -32.19
C ALA A 197 -6.37 -11.02 -33.41
N SER A 198 -5.06 -11.14 -33.21
CA SER A 198 -4.04 -11.09 -34.28
C SER A 198 -3.52 -12.46 -34.73
N GLU A 199 -4.01 -13.53 -34.11
CA GLU A 199 -3.49 -14.91 -34.29
C GLU A 199 -1.98 -15.03 -34.02
N SER A 200 -1.45 -14.17 -33.15
CA SER A 200 -0.02 -14.18 -32.80
C SER A 200 0.36 -15.43 -31.99
N GLU A 201 1.54 -15.99 -32.28
CA GLU A 201 2.10 -17.11 -31.51
C GLU A 201 2.85 -16.65 -30.25
N VAL A 202 3.11 -15.34 -30.12
CA VAL A 202 3.87 -14.77 -28.98
C VAL A 202 3.06 -14.92 -27.69
N SER A 203 3.71 -15.39 -26.62
CA SER A 203 3.05 -15.53 -25.32
C SER A 203 2.78 -14.15 -24.70
N PRO A 204 1.71 -13.97 -23.90
CA PRO A 204 1.41 -12.69 -23.27
C PRO A 204 2.54 -12.14 -22.40
N GLU A 205 3.34 -13.01 -21.78
CA GLU A 205 4.49 -12.61 -20.95
C GLU A 205 5.68 -12.08 -21.77
N ALA A 206 5.77 -12.47 -23.04
CA ALA A 206 6.80 -12.05 -23.98
C ALA A 206 6.35 -10.88 -24.88
N PHE A 207 5.15 -10.34 -24.66
CA PHE A 207 4.66 -9.16 -25.37
C PHE A 207 5.42 -7.92 -24.89
N ALA A 208 6.54 -7.63 -25.55
CA ALA A 208 7.27 -6.37 -25.39
C ALA A 208 6.73 -5.30 -26.34
N THR A 209 7.15 -4.05 -26.14
CA THR A 209 6.74 -2.88 -26.93
C THR A 209 6.82 -3.12 -28.44
N ASP A 210 7.94 -3.64 -28.96
CA ASP A 210 8.10 -3.87 -30.41
C ASP A 210 7.08 -4.87 -30.98
N VAL A 211 6.76 -5.91 -30.20
CA VAL A 211 5.75 -6.92 -30.59
C VAL A 211 4.37 -6.29 -30.57
N LEU A 212 4.06 -5.52 -29.52
CA LEU A 212 2.81 -4.80 -29.40
C LEU A 212 2.60 -3.87 -30.60
N GLU A 213 3.58 -3.01 -30.91
CA GLU A 213 3.50 -2.08 -32.03
C GLU A 213 3.27 -2.81 -33.36
N GLY A 214 3.97 -3.92 -33.60
CA GLY A 214 3.75 -4.75 -34.79
C GLY A 214 2.35 -5.35 -34.87
N VAL A 215 1.82 -5.85 -33.75
CA VAL A 215 0.46 -6.39 -33.66
C VAL A 215 -0.57 -5.29 -33.89
N LEU A 216 -0.42 -4.13 -33.25
CA LEU A 216 -1.31 -2.99 -33.40
C LEU A 216 -1.35 -2.48 -34.84
N ALA A 217 -0.20 -2.44 -35.53
CA ALA A 217 -0.14 -2.09 -36.94
C ALA A 217 -0.89 -3.11 -37.82
N GLY A 218 -0.82 -4.39 -37.48
CA GLY A 218 -1.54 -5.46 -38.20
C GLY A 218 -3.06 -5.39 -38.05
N ILE A 219 -3.56 -4.88 -36.92
CA ILE A 219 -4.99 -4.77 -36.62
C ILE A 219 -5.52 -3.32 -36.70
N GLU A 220 -4.74 -2.37 -37.23
CA GLU A 220 -5.05 -0.94 -37.23
C GLU A 220 -6.43 -0.63 -37.85
N GLY A 221 -6.80 -1.33 -38.93
CA GLY A 221 -8.10 -1.18 -39.60
C GLY A 221 -9.29 -1.77 -38.82
N ALA A 222 -9.06 -2.49 -37.72
CA ALA A 222 -10.11 -3.10 -36.90
C ALA A 222 -10.56 -2.20 -35.74
N PHE A 223 -9.80 -1.15 -35.40
CA PHE A 223 -10.22 -0.18 -34.40
C PHE A 223 -11.44 0.61 -34.89
N GLY A 224 -12.51 0.54 -34.10
CA GLY A 224 -13.79 1.19 -34.39
C GLY A 224 -14.48 1.61 -33.10
N GLU A 225 -15.67 2.20 -33.23
CA GLU A 225 -16.43 2.76 -32.10
C GLU A 225 -16.74 1.74 -30.98
N TYR A 226 -16.76 0.44 -31.30
CA TYR A 226 -17.06 -0.64 -30.37
C TYR A 226 -15.91 -1.65 -30.18
N THR A 227 -14.75 -1.42 -30.81
CA THR A 227 -13.62 -2.34 -30.74
C THR A 227 -12.75 -2.00 -29.54
N VAL A 228 -12.77 -2.84 -28.52
CA VAL A 228 -11.83 -2.81 -27.40
C VAL A 228 -11.37 -4.23 -27.06
N HIS A 229 -10.11 -4.37 -26.68
CA HIS A 229 -9.46 -5.62 -26.26
C HIS A 229 -9.28 -5.70 -24.75
N VAL A 230 -9.52 -4.61 -24.03
CA VAL A 230 -9.65 -4.56 -22.56
C VAL A 230 -10.72 -3.51 -22.24
N ASP A 231 -11.33 -3.60 -21.06
CA ASP A 231 -12.29 -2.59 -20.63
C ASP A 231 -11.61 -1.21 -20.56
N ALA A 232 -12.21 -0.22 -21.24
CA ALA A 232 -11.61 1.11 -21.37
C ALA A 232 -11.55 1.86 -20.03
N SER A 233 -12.51 1.62 -19.13
CA SER A 233 -12.47 2.20 -17.78
C SER A 233 -11.35 1.59 -16.96
N HIS A 234 -11.10 0.28 -17.10
CA HIS A 234 -9.95 -0.38 -16.48
C HIS A 234 -8.63 0.22 -16.97
N LEU A 235 -8.50 0.39 -18.29
CA LEU A 235 -7.33 1.00 -18.90
C LEU A 235 -7.07 2.41 -18.38
N SER A 236 -8.10 3.25 -18.34
CA SER A 236 -7.99 4.61 -17.83
C SER A 236 -7.54 4.66 -16.37
N SER A 237 -8.08 3.81 -15.50
CA SER A 237 -7.70 3.78 -14.08
C SER A 237 -6.27 3.28 -13.89
N VAL A 238 -5.89 2.18 -14.54
CA VAL A 238 -4.56 1.58 -14.38
C VAL A 238 -3.45 2.48 -14.94
N VAL A 239 -3.70 3.18 -16.06
CA VAL A 239 -2.75 4.17 -16.59
C VAL A 239 -2.48 5.28 -15.56
N ARG A 240 -3.50 5.75 -14.84
CA ARG A 240 -3.34 6.75 -13.78
C ARG A 240 -2.61 6.19 -12.56
N PHE A 241 -2.87 4.93 -12.19
CA PHE A 241 -2.15 4.30 -11.08
C PHE A 241 -0.65 4.18 -11.38
N ALA A 242 -0.28 4.06 -12.66
CA ALA A 242 1.10 3.95 -13.11
C ALA A 242 1.92 5.25 -12.97
N GLU A 243 1.30 6.40 -12.67
CA GLU A 243 2.01 7.69 -12.48
C GLU A 243 3.11 7.63 -11.40
N ILE A 244 2.93 6.77 -10.39
CA ILE A 244 3.89 6.59 -9.28
C ILE A 244 4.92 5.46 -9.51
N ILE A 245 4.88 4.78 -10.65
CA ILE A 245 5.82 3.68 -10.97
C ILE A 245 7.16 4.27 -11.44
N GLU A 246 8.25 3.66 -10.97
CA GLU A 246 9.62 4.09 -11.29
C GLU A 246 10.52 2.96 -11.79
N ASP A 247 10.15 1.69 -11.59
CA ASP A 247 10.92 0.57 -12.12
C ASP A 247 10.72 0.42 -13.64
N THR A 248 11.82 0.16 -14.35
CA THR A 248 11.84 0.16 -15.81
C THR A 248 10.87 -0.86 -16.41
N GLN A 249 10.80 -2.07 -15.87
CA GLN A 249 10.00 -3.15 -16.44
C GLN A 249 8.49 -2.85 -16.38
N SER A 250 8.00 -2.38 -15.22
CA SER A 250 6.59 -2.03 -15.07
C SER A 250 6.24 -0.75 -15.84
N LEU A 251 7.19 0.17 -15.96
CA LEU A 251 7.04 1.40 -16.74
C LEU A 251 6.95 1.12 -18.25
N GLU A 252 7.70 0.14 -18.78
CA GLU A 252 7.54 -0.35 -20.16
C GLU A 252 6.13 -0.86 -20.42
N ARG A 253 5.57 -1.64 -19.48
CA ARG A 253 4.19 -2.14 -19.58
C ARG A 253 3.15 -1.02 -19.48
N ALA A 254 3.38 -0.03 -18.61
CA ALA A 254 2.52 1.16 -18.54
C ALA A 254 2.57 1.97 -19.86
N TYR A 255 3.77 2.11 -20.45
CA TYR A 255 3.95 2.73 -21.76
C TYR A 255 3.18 1.97 -22.85
N ASP A 256 3.28 0.64 -22.89
CA ASP A 256 2.52 -0.22 -23.80
C ASP A 256 1.00 -0.03 -23.69
N LEU A 257 0.46 0.06 -22.47
CA LEU A 257 -0.96 0.35 -22.24
C LEU A 257 -1.36 1.71 -22.85
N THR A 258 -0.50 2.72 -22.75
CA THR A 258 -0.77 4.02 -23.38
C THR A 258 -0.66 3.98 -24.90
N LEU A 259 0.27 3.22 -25.48
CA LEU A 259 0.35 2.99 -26.93
C LEU A 259 -0.95 2.40 -27.45
N TYR A 260 -1.44 1.35 -26.80
CA TYR A 260 -2.74 0.76 -27.14
C TYR A 260 -3.88 1.78 -26.98
N GLY A 261 -3.90 2.52 -25.86
CA GLY A 261 -4.90 3.55 -25.58
C GLY A 261 -4.99 4.61 -26.67
N THR A 262 -3.86 5.07 -27.24
CA THR A 262 -3.87 6.05 -28.34
C THR A 262 -4.53 5.57 -29.63
N ARG A 263 -4.76 4.26 -29.79
CA ARG A 263 -5.45 3.67 -30.96
C ARG A 263 -6.96 3.57 -30.78
N LEU A 264 -7.46 3.78 -29.57
CA LEU A 264 -8.88 3.67 -29.27
C LEU A 264 -9.67 4.80 -29.92
N HIS A 265 -10.96 4.54 -30.14
CA HIS A 265 -11.89 5.59 -30.55
C HIS A 265 -11.96 6.68 -29.45
N PRO A 266 -12.08 7.98 -29.79
CA PRO A 266 -12.10 9.08 -28.82
C PRO A 266 -13.15 8.96 -27.69
N ASN A 267 -14.24 8.20 -27.92
CA ASN A 267 -15.24 7.91 -26.87
C ASN A 267 -14.66 7.15 -25.67
N PHE A 268 -13.51 6.48 -25.82
CA PHE A 268 -12.81 5.76 -24.76
C PHE A 268 -11.67 6.57 -24.12
N HIS A 269 -11.55 7.85 -24.48
CA HIS A 269 -10.57 8.78 -23.91
C HIS A 269 -11.25 9.56 -22.78
N PHE A 270 -11.18 9.01 -21.57
CA PHE A 270 -11.84 9.61 -20.41
C PHE A 270 -11.18 10.93 -20.01
N PRO A 271 -11.97 11.93 -19.59
CA PRO A 271 -11.43 13.21 -19.12
C PRO A 271 -10.48 13.01 -17.93
N CYS A 272 -9.32 13.67 -18.01
CA CYS A 272 -8.35 13.74 -16.93
C CYS A 272 -7.98 15.21 -16.67
N PRO A 273 -7.59 15.56 -15.45
CA PRO A 273 -7.09 16.91 -15.17
C PRO A 273 -5.78 17.15 -15.92
N ALA A 274 -5.55 18.40 -16.35
CA ALA A 274 -4.24 18.86 -16.82
C ALA A 274 -3.16 18.46 -15.80
N PRO A 275 -1.98 17.97 -16.22
CA PRO A 275 -1.44 18.01 -17.58
C PRO A 275 -1.81 16.78 -18.44
N PHE A 276 -2.82 16.00 -18.05
CA PHE A 276 -3.18 14.75 -18.72
C PHE A 276 -4.50 14.84 -19.48
N ASP A 277 -4.92 16.03 -19.95
CA ASP A 277 -6.19 16.24 -20.64
C ASP A 277 -6.40 15.24 -21.79
N GLU A 278 -5.33 14.91 -22.51
CA GLU A 278 -5.26 13.77 -23.43
C GLU A 278 -4.65 12.57 -22.71
N ILE A 279 -5.48 11.78 -22.03
CA ILE A 279 -5.03 10.72 -21.11
C ILE A 279 -3.91 9.85 -21.71
N TYR A 280 -4.13 9.20 -22.86
CA TYR A 280 -3.14 8.27 -23.39
C TYR A 280 -1.92 8.98 -24.00
N THR A 281 -2.11 10.07 -24.75
CA THR A 281 -1.00 10.83 -25.35
C THR A 281 -0.04 11.38 -24.29
N SER A 282 -0.60 11.98 -23.24
CA SER A 282 0.17 12.69 -22.21
C SER A 282 0.87 11.71 -21.28
N HIS A 283 0.21 10.61 -20.88
CA HIS A 283 0.85 9.55 -20.11
C HIS A 283 1.92 8.80 -20.92
N ARG A 284 1.70 8.60 -22.23
CA ARG A 284 2.73 8.02 -23.12
C ARG A 284 4.00 8.85 -23.13
N LEU A 285 3.89 10.18 -23.19
CA LEU A 285 5.03 11.10 -23.08
C LEU A 285 5.71 11.00 -21.72
N LEU A 286 4.94 10.95 -20.63
CA LEU A 286 5.47 10.83 -19.27
C LEU A 286 6.27 9.54 -19.08
N PHE A 287 5.68 8.39 -19.42
CA PHE A 287 6.32 7.08 -19.27
C PHE A 287 7.46 6.90 -20.26
N GLY A 288 7.25 7.31 -21.51
CA GLY A 288 8.25 7.25 -22.57
C GLY A 288 9.52 8.03 -22.21
N ALA A 289 9.39 9.25 -21.67
CA ALA A 289 10.54 10.07 -21.30
C ALA A 289 11.43 9.38 -20.25
N GLN A 290 10.82 8.74 -19.25
CA GLN A 290 11.55 7.98 -18.23
C GLN A 290 12.24 6.74 -18.81
N LEU A 291 11.74 6.21 -19.93
CA LEU A 291 12.38 5.14 -20.72
C LEU A 291 13.37 5.68 -21.78
N GLY A 292 13.66 6.99 -21.77
CA GLY A 292 14.56 7.63 -22.73
C GLY A 292 13.95 7.91 -24.11
N LYS A 293 12.64 7.78 -24.27
CA LYS A 293 11.90 8.06 -25.52
C LYS A 293 11.35 9.48 -25.51
N GLU A 294 11.59 10.24 -26.58
CA GLU A 294 11.01 11.59 -26.77
C GLU A 294 11.21 12.55 -25.57
N VAL A 295 12.34 12.43 -24.87
CA VAL A 295 12.61 13.15 -23.61
C VAL A 295 12.43 14.66 -23.75
N ASP A 296 13.01 15.25 -24.79
CA ASP A 296 12.93 16.70 -25.01
C ASP A 296 11.50 17.17 -25.26
N LEU A 297 10.73 16.39 -26.04
CA LEU A 297 9.32 16.68 -26.32
C LEU A 297 8.47 16.61 -25.05
N ALA A 298 8.68 15.59 -24.22
CA ALA A 298 7.97 15.45 -22.96
C ALA A 298 8.29 16.62 -22.01
N VAL A 299 9.57 16.97 -21.87
CA VAL A 299 10.01 18.10 -21.03
C VAL A 299 9.37 19.41 -21.52
N GLU A 300 9.36 19.67 -22.83
CA GLU A 300 8.72 20.86 -23.39
C GLU A 300 7.20 20.88 -23.14
N TYR A 301 6.53 19.73 -23.35
CA TYR A 301 5.09 19.59 -23.10
C TYR A 301 4.73 19.88 -21.64
N PHE A 302 5.36 19.19 -20.69
CA PHE A 302 5.03 19.34 -19.26
C PHE A 302 5.44 20.70 -18.71
N ALA A 303 6.52 21.32 -19.22
CA ALA A 303 6.87 22.70 -18.91
C ALA A 303 5.77 23.67 -19.34
N SER A 304 5.26 23.52 -20.57
CA SER A 304 4.18 24.35 -21.09
C SER A 304 2.88 24.18 -20.28
N GLN A 305 2.55 22.94 -19.87
CA GLN A 305 1.39 22.69 -19.01
C GLN A 305 1.54 23.33 -17.63
N ALA A 306 2.73 23.24 -17.03
CA ALA A 306 3.00 23.88 -15.74
C ALA A 306 2.87 25.42 -15.81
N GLU A 307 3.41 26.05 -16.85
CA GLU A 307 3.29 27.50 -17.07
C GLU A 307 1.86 27.95 -17.40
N LYS A 308 1.08 27.10 -18.07
CA LYS A 308 -0.35 27.34 -18.27
C LYS A 308 -1.11 27.27 -16.94
N GLY A 309 -0.91 26.20 -16.17
CA GLY A 309 -1.55 26.01 -14.86
C GLY A 309 -1.27 27.17 -13.90
N LYS A 310 -0.02 27.63 -13.83
CA LYS A 310 0.38 28.79 -13.02
C LYS A 310 -0.36 30.08 -13.41
N ARG A 311 -0.56 30.34 -14.70
CA ARG A 311 -1.23 31.56 -15.20
C ARG A 311 -2.73 31.58 -14.94
N GLU A 312 -3.36 30.42 -14.96
CA GLU A 312 -4.81 30.28 -14.79
C GLU A 312 -5.24 30.28 -13.31
N GLU A 313 -4.33 30.60 -12.37
CA GLU A 313 -4.46 30.37 -10.91
C GLU A 313 -4.89 28.94 -10.56
N GLY A 314 -4.63 28.03 -11.52
CA GLY A 314 -4.97 26.62 -11.50
C GLY A 314 -4.06 25.85 -10.55
N THR A 315 -4.48 24.61 -10.28
CA THR A 315 -3.87 23.67 -9.34
C THR A 315 -2.33 23.61 -9.36
N ALA A 316 -1.71 23.25 -8.23
CA ALA A 316 -0.27 22.99 -8.14
C ALA A 316 0.17 21.78 -9.00
N TRP A 317 -0.81 20.95 -9.37
CA TRP A 317 -0.62 19.64 -9.95
C TRP A 317 0.25 19.61 -11.22
N PRO A 318 0.02 20.43 -12.27
CA PRO A 318 0.90 20.45 -13.45
C PRO A 318 2.35 20.81 -13.13
N ALA A 319 2.59 21.69 -12.16
CA ALA A 319 3.94 22.05 -11.72
C ALA A 319 4.62 20.88 -11.00
N GLU A 320 3.89 20.17 -10.13
CA GLU A 320 4.41 18.96 -9.48
C GLU A 320 4.75 17.86 -10.47
N VAL A 321 3.86 17.55 -11.43
CA VAL A 321 4.14 16.53 -12.45
C VAL A 321 5.40 16.89 -13.25
N PHE A 322 5.58 18.16 -13.62
CA PHE A 322 6.77 18.60 -14.35
C PHE A 322 8.05 18.48 -13.51
N VAL A 323 8.03 18.91 -12.25
CA VAL A 323 9.20 18.79 -11.36
C VAL A 323 9.52 17.33 -11.04
N MET A 324 8.50 16.50 -10.82
CA MET A 324 8.65 15.05 -10.66
C MET A 324 9.32 14.42 -11.89
N LEU A 325 8.87 14.75 -13.10
CA LEU A 325 9.49 14.26 -14.32
C LEU A 325 10.98 14.64 -14.39
N LEU A 326 11.33 15.90 -14.12
CA LEU A 326 12.73 16.34 -14.12
C LEU A 326 13.59 15.60 -13.08
N ASP A 327 13.06 15.35 -11.88
CA ASP A 327 13.75 14.56 -10.85
C ASP A 327 14.00 13.13 -11.32
N ARG A 328 12.99 12.46 -11.89
CA ARG A 328 13.11 11.09 -12.41
C ARG A 328 14.04 10.97 -13.61
N LEU A 329 14.19 12.04 -14.40
CA LEU A 329 15.19 12.13 -15.46
C LEU A 329 16.62 12.44 -14.94
N GLY A 330 16.82 12.58 -13.63
CA GLY A 330 18.10 12.95 -13.04
C GLY A 330 18.50 14.42 -13.25
N ARG A 331 17.58 15.27 -13.74
CA ARG A 331 17.80 16.70 -14.00
C ARG A 331 17.53 17.53 -12.75
N TYR A 332 18.20 17.19 -11.64
CA TYR A 332 17.91 17.73 -10.32
C TYR A 332 18.02 19.26 -10.22
N GLU A 333 18.99 19.87 -10.91
CA GLU A 333 19.14 21.32 -10.91
C GLU A 333 17.99 22.03 -11.64
N ASP A 334 17.56 21.47 -12.78
CA ASP A 334 16.41 21.99 -13.53
C ASP A 334 15.12 21.81 -12.72
N ALA A 335 14.96 20.65 -12.07
CA ALA A 335 13.83 20.35 -11.18
C ALA A 335 13.74 21.37 -10.03
N LEU A 336 14.87 21.67 -9.37
CA LEU A 336 14.92 22.66 -8.29
C LEU A 336 14.51 24.06 -8.79
N ARG A 337 15.06 24.50 -9.93
CA ARG A 337 14.74 25.81 -10.51
C ARG A 337 13.27 25.91 -10.92
N ALA A 338 12.74 24.85 -11.53
CA ALA A 338 11.34 24.75 -11.90
C ALA A 338 10.43 24.83 -10.66
N GLY A 339 10.73 24.07 -9.61
CA GLY A 339 9.97 24.12 -8.35
C GLY A 339 9.98 25.51 -7.71
N ILE A 340 11.15 26.17 -7.64
CA ILE A 340 11.28 27.56 -7.15
C ILE A 340 10.41 28.54 -7.95
N ALA A 341 10.32 28.34 -9.27
CA ALA A 341 9.60 29.24 -10.16
C ALA A 341 8.09 28.96 -10.23
N LEU A 342 7.67 27.71 -10.11
CA LEU A 342 6.33 27.26 -10.47
C LEU A 342 5.46 26.88 -9.28
N TYR A 343 6.03 26.44 -8.16
CA TYR A 343 5.23 26.01 -7.03
C TYR A 343 4.41 27.16 -6.46
N PRO A 344 3.12 26.93 -6.20
CA PRO A 344 2.31 27.91 -5.52
C PRO A 344 2.74 27.99 -4.05
N HIS A 345 2.45 29.14 -3.46
CA HIS A 345 2.96 29.53 -2.15
C HIS A 345 1.86 29.74 -1.11
N ASP A 346 0.63 29.83 -1.58
CA ASP A 346 -0.58 30.09 -0.82
C ASP A 346 -1.35 28.80 -0.48
N ARG A 347 -0.91 27.66 -1.03
CA ARG A 347 -1.59 26.37 -0.92
C ARG A 347 -0.57 25.22 -0.82
N PRO A 348 -0.94 24.10 -0.18
CA PRO A 348 -0.08 22.93 -0.13
C PRO A 348 0.05 22.27 -1.50
N LEU A 349 1.17 21.59 -1.69
CA LEU A 349 1.40 20.62 -2.77
C LEU A 349 0.66 19.31 -2.47
N GLU A 350 0.35 18.55 -3.51
CA GLU A 350 -0.26 17.21 -3.45
C GLU A 350 0.75 16.12 -3.04
N GLY A 351 2.05 16.41 -3.14
CA GLY A 351 3.12 15.58 -2.60
C GLY A 351 3.57 14.47 -3.55
N VAL A 352 3.48 14.71 -4.86
CA VAL A 352 3.98 13.79 -5.90
C VAL A 352 5.40 14.13 -6.30
N ALA A 353 5.78 15.41 -6.24
CA ALA A 353 7.14 15.85 -6.50
C ALA A 353 7.99 15.91 -5.21
N PRO A 354 9.32 15.69 -5.30
CA PRO A 354 10.23 15.89 -4.18
C PRO A 354 10.20 17.33 -3.65
N SER A 355 10.53 17.50 -2.37
CA SER A 355 10.64 18.84 -1.78
C SER A 355 11.80 19.64 -2.39
N LEU A 356 11.73 20.97 -2.36
CA LEU A 356 12.84 21.81 -2.85
C LEU A 356 14.15 21.53 -2.10
N LEU A 357 14.07 21.18 -0.82
CA LEU A 357 15.23 20.81 -0.02
C LEU A 357 15.84 19.46 -0.46
N GLU A 358 15.01 18.46 -0.76
CA GLU A 358 15.46 17.19 -1.34
C GLU A 358 16.14 17.42 -2.70
N LEU A 359 15.56 18.25 -3.58
CA LEU A 359 16.12 18.57 -4.89
C LEU A 359 17.46 19.33 -4.77
N ALA A 360 17.58 20.27 -3.82
CA ALA A 360 18.85 20.93 -3.51
C ALA A 360 19.90 19.94 -2.99
N SER A 361 19.49 18.96 -2.18
CA SER A 361 20.37 17.90 -1.71
C SER A 361 20.85 16.98 -2.83
N LYS A 362 19.95 16.57 -3.74
CA LYS A 362 20.27 15.73 -4.90
C LYS A 362 21.16 16.44 -5.92
N SER A 363 20.91 17.73 -6.16
CA SER A 363 21.70 18.55 -7.10
C SER A 363 23.01 19.09 -6.52
N GLY A 364 23.15 19.15 -5.19
CA GLY A 364 24.22 19.88 -4.50
C GLY A 364 24.08 21.41 -4.59
N GLN A 365 23.00 21.92 -5.19
CA GLN A 365 22.79 23.35 -5.46
C GLN A 365 21.90 23.98 -4.39
N TYR A 366 22.50 24.45 -3.30
CA TYR A 366 21.75 25.11 -2.22
C TYR A 366 21.54 26.61 -2.42
N GLU A 367 22.42 27.28 -3.18
CA GLU A 367 22.42 28.74 -3.26
C GLU A 367 21.10 29.33 -3.83
N PRO A 368 20.54 28.79 -4.93
CA PRO A 368 19.25 29.27 -5.44
C PRO A 368 18.11 29.09 -4.44
N LEU A 369 18.12 27.98 -3.68
CA LEU A 369 17.12 27.68 -2.67
C LEU A 369 17.20 28.64 -1.46
N LEU A 370 18.43 28.89 -0.98
CA LEU A 370 18.66 29.82 0.13
C LEU A 370 18.23 31.25 -0.25
N GLN A 371 18.56 31.69 -1.47
CA GLN A 371 18.14 32.99 -1.97
C GLN A 371 16.61 33.08 -2.05
N HIS A 372 15.95 32.04 -2.58
CA HIS A 372 14.48 31.97 -2.65
C HIS A 372 13.82 32.12 -1.28
N TYR A 373 14.24 31.34 -0.28
CA TYR A 373 13.68 31.43 1.07
C TYR A 373 14.01 32.76 1.76
N ARG A 374 15.20 33.32 1.52
CA ARG A 374 15.60 34.62 2.05
C ARG A 374 14.73 35.75 1.51
N ASP A 375 14.52 35.80 0.20
CA ASP A 375 13.72 36.84 -0.46
C ASP A 375 12.25 36.82 0.00
N ARG A 376 11.78 35.64 0.41
CA ARG A 376 10.43 35.43 0.93
C ARG A 376 10.30 35.57 2.45
N GLY A 377 11.41 35.68 3.17
CA GLY A 377 11.42 35.74 4.64
C GLY A 377 10.98 34.43 5.33
N GLU A 378 11.16 33.28 4.66
CA GLU A 378 10.77 31.97 5.20
C GLU A 378 11.87 31.38 6.09
N TRP A 379 11.87 31.79 7.36
CA TRP A 379 12.94 31.43 8.32
C TRP A 379 13.10 29.93 8.55
N LEU A 380 12.00 29.19 8.66
CA LEU A 380 12.04 27.75 8.96
C LEU A 380 12.70 26.94 7.82
N PRO A 381 12.21 26.99 6.56
CA PRO A 381 12.84 26.25 5.48
C PRO A 381 14.24 26.80 5.13
N LEU A 382 14.50 28.10 5.29
CA LEU A 382 15.85 28.66 5.16
C LEU A 382 16.83 28.02 6.15
N THR A 383 16.44 27.93 7.42
CA THR A 383 17.28 27.35 8.48
C THR A 383 17.52 25.86 8.22
N ALA A 384 16.48 25.11 7.82
CA ALA A 384 16.60 23.71 7.44
C ALA A 384 17.59 23.51 6.28
N ALA A 385 17.50 24.34 5.23
CA ALA A 385 18.42 24.30 4.10
C ALA A 385 19.88 24.61 4.48
N LEU A 386 20.10 25.58 5.39
CA LEU A 386 21.44 25.90 5.91
C LEU A 386 22.05 24.73 6.70
N ILE A 387 21.27 24.08 7.56
CA ILE A 387 21.71 22.90 8.33
C ILE A 387 22.05 21.75 7.37
N GLN A 388 21.17 21.45 6.40
CA GLN A 388 21.40 20.37 5.45
C GLN A 388 22.68 20.63 4.61
N LYS A 389 22.89 21.87 4.14
CA LYS A 389 24.10 22.26 3.41
C LYS A 389 25.38 21.97 4.20
N GLN A 390 25.38 22.19 5.52
CA GLN A 390 26.53 21.91 6.39
C GLN A 390 26.79 20.43 6.60
N THR A 391 25.76 19.59 6.61
CA THR A 391 25.90 18.14 6.83
C THR A 391 26.44 17.41 5.59
N VAL A 392 26.20 17.96 4.39
CA VAL A 392 26.58 17.36 3.10
C VAL A 392 27.88 17.93 2.54
N SER A 393 28.34 19.10 3.05
CA SER A 393 29.64 19.71 2.72
C SER A 393 30.75 19.15 3.59
#